data_AF-A0A8J7YI96-F1
#
_entry.id   AF-A0A8J7YI96-F1
#
_cell.length_a   1.000
_cell.length_b   1.000
_cell.length_c   1.000
_cell.angle_alpha   90.00
_cell.angle_beta   90.00
_cell.angle_gamma   90.00
#
_symmetry.space_group_name_H-M   'P 1'
#
loop_
_entity.id
_entity.type
_entity.pdbx_description
1 polymer ?
#
loop_
_entity_poly.entity_id
_entity_poly.type
_entity_poly.pdbx_seq_one_letter_code
_entity_poly.pdbx_strand_id
1 'polypeptide(L)'
;MSPSPDTRLSRRAALRAGAAAVTATALTGCSGLPPLGSKVRYGTVPAPDARAPTYREWLPAADAFPDSADADGAYNVHAYEPPPADAPAWTRGSVARTRVATQSDYVGLHVDDVDVAVGISNLLAESIALVLAGDVDRGAVRETVAETSYEAGDTENGYSVYTRPDADRVLGVSADGLVFASGPSAREIMTTVADARRREVKRYHEVSADFAELSAGAGSRRWTWLMPGTIRSGDQQSTDTVFWDTVGRAYAFSHDDDTAYSVRTWLFPDGYDVTVGEVKTALERRARANEADAVEVSVDGRVATMELSRPLEEYREDTTTLVVPHVAWRTEYDVAAERLSFHHEAGDTIETDRLVVRAPGIDDRADFDVGDTLEPGEALTVSTAGVDSGETVQLVYESPDGDATATLAHWERP
;
A
#
# COMPACT_ATOMS: atom_id res chain seq x y z
N MET A 1 -37.40 32.57 -12.33
CA MET A 1 -36.05 33.05 -11.94
C MET A 1 -36.03 33.16 -10.43
N SER A 2 -35.54 32.11 -9.78
CA SER A 2 -35.14 32.05 -8.38
C SER A 2 -33.84 31.25 -8.36
N PRO A 3 -32.76 31.72 -7.73
CA PRO A 3 -31.50 31.01 -7.73
C PRO A 3 -31.53 29.81 -6.79
N SER A 4 -30.94 28.69 -7.25
CA SER A 4 -30.70 27.46 -6.48
C SER A 4 -29.83 27.72 -5.25
N PRO A 5 -30.03 26.98 -4.15
CA PRO A 5 -29.16 27.07 -2.97
C PRO A 5 -27.79 26.42 -3.25
N ASP A 6 -26.75 27.17 -2.94
CA ASP A 6 -25.33 26.78 -2.82
C ASP A 6 -25.20 25.47 -2.01
N THR A 7 -24.91 24.34 -2.67
CA THR A 7 -24.45 23.11 -2.02
C THR A 7 -22.95 23.23 -1.72
N ARG A 8 -22.62 24.07 -0.74
CA ARG A 8 -21.32 23.98 -0.08
C ARG A 8 -21.36 22.78 0.86
N LEU A 9 -20.61 21.74 0.52
CA LEU A 9 -20.33 20.59 1.38
C LEU A 9 -19.94 21.09 2.77
N SER A 10 -20.82 20.87 3.76
CA SER A 10 -20.55 21.31 5.13
C SER A 10 -19.41 20.48 5.71
N ARG A 11 -18.56 21.08 6.54
CA ARG A 11 -17.46 20.40 7.25
C ARG A 11 -17.87 19.11 7.98
N ARG A 12 -19.16 18.92 8.30
CA ARG A 12 -19.70 17.69 8.89
C ARG A 12 -19.84 16.52 7.91
N ALA A 13 -20.00 16.77 6.60
CA ALA A 13 -20.00 15.71 5.59
C ALA A 13 -18.57 15.22 5.31
N ALA A 14 -17.59 16.13 5.29
CA ALA A 14 -16.18 15.79 5.16
C ALA A 14 -15.64 15.02 6.39
N LEU A 15 -16.15 15.29 7.59
CA LEU A 15 -15.79 14.53 8.80
C LEU A 15 -16.46 13.14 8.90
N ARG A 16 -17.56 12.90 8.16
CA ARG A 16 -18.20 11.57 8.10
C ARG A 16 -17.61 10.67 7.01
N ALA A 17 -17.21 11.24 5.87
CA ALA A 17 -16.45 10.50 4.86
C ALA A 17 -14.99 10.23 5.28
N GLY A 18 -14.48 10.94 6.29
CA GLY A 18 -13.11 10.79 6.81
C GLY A 18 -12.96 9.84 8.00
N ALA A 19 -14.02 9.12 8.39
CA ALA A 19 -13.98 8.13 9.48
C ALA A 19 -13.69 6.69 9.00
N ALA A 20 -13.70 6.46 7.68
CA ALA A 20 -13.22 5.23 7.05
C ALA A 20 -11.67 5.20 7.13
N ALA A 21 -11.19 4.74 8.28
CA ALA A 21 -9.89 4.15 8.57
C ALA A 21 -8.72 4.44 7.61
N VAL A 22 -8.09 5.60 7.78
CA VAL A 22 -6.63 5.69 7.64
C VAL A 22 -6.02 5.20 8.96
N THR A 23 -6.05 3.88 9.19
CA THR A 23 -5.18 3.28 10.21
C THR A 23 -3.78 3.31 9.62
N ALA A 24 -2.93 4.14 10.22
CA ALA A 24 -1.51 4.17 9.95
C ALA A 24 -0.94 2.75 10.16
N THR A 25 -0.82 1.98 9.08
CA THR A 25 0.04 0.82 9.04
C THR A 25 1.42 1.29 9.49
N ALA A 26 2.00 0.55 10.43
CA ALA A 26 3.22 0.87 11.15
C ALA A 26 4.27 1.61 10.31
N LEU A 27 4.18 2.95 10.33
CA LEU A 27 5.34 3.81 10.47
C LEU A 27 5.61 3.95 11.97
N THR A 28 5.69 2.83 12.70
CA THR A 28 6.29 2.87 14.03
C THR A 28 7.72 3.38 13.86
N GLY A 29 7.98 4.53 14.47
CA GLY A 29 9.20 5.32 14.29
C GLY A 29 8.99 6.79 13.88
N CYS A 30 7.75 7.26 13.64
CA CYS A 30 7.49 8.67 13.31
C CYS A 30 7.40 9.63 14.51
N SER A 31 7.81 9.25 15.73
CA SER A 31 7.59 10.09 16.93
C SER A 31 8.72 10.05 17.98
N GLY A 32 9.98 9.94 17.54
CA GLY A 32 11.13 10.28 18.39
C GLY A 32 11.77 11.59 17.92
N LEU A 33 11.77 12.65 18.74
CA LEU A 33 12.78 13.69 18.56
C LEU A 33 14.14 13.02 18.75
N PRO A 34 15.12 13.24 17.84
CA PRO A 34 16.44 12.65 18.00
C PRO A 34 17.02 13.00 19.38
N PRO A 35 17.79 12.10 20.03
CA PRO A 35 18.48 12.41 21.26
C PRO A 35 19.26 13.73 21.10
N LEU A 36 19.11 14.67 22.03
CA LEU A 36 19.78 15.97 21.96
C LEU A 36 21.29 15.76 21.77
N GLY A 37 21.80 16.11 20.59
CA GLY A 37 23.22 16.02 20.23
C GLY A 37 23.60 14.93 19.22
N SER A 38 22.67 14.07 18.78
CA SER A 38 22.94 13.17 17.65
C SER A 38 23.16 13.98 16.37
N LYS A 39 24.20 13.63 15.60
CA LYS A 39 24.51 14.25 14.31
C LYS A 39 24.41 13.20 13.21
N VAL A 40 23.83 13.59 12.08
CA VAL A 40 23.85 12.80 10.86
C VAL A 40 25.30 12.54 10.46
N ARG A 41 25.65 11.27 10.25
CA ARG A 41 26.98 10.84 9.84
C ARG A 41 27.04 10.78 8.32
N TYR A 42 27.52 11.84 7.68
CA TYR A 42 27.65 11.85 6.23
C TYR A 42 28.87 11.06 5.77
N GLY A 43 28.69 10.18 4.79
CA GLY A 43 29.73 9.32 4.24
C GLY A 43 29.25 8.60 2.99
N THR A 44 30.13 7.81 2.37
CA THR A 44 29.74 6.94 1.25
C THR A 44 28.89 5.78 1.76
N VAL A 45 27.82 5.48 1.06
CA VAL A 45 26.90 4.37 1.35
C VAL A 45 26.91 3.43 0.14
N PRO A 46 27.39 2.18 0.28
CA PRO A 46 27.46 1.24 -0.83
C PRO A 46 26.10 0.56 -1.05
N ALA A 47 25.02 1.34 -1.18
CA ALA A 47 23.69 0.77 -1.41
C ALA A 47 23.67 0.02 -2.75
N PRO A 48 23.02 -1.17 -2.84
CA PRO A 48 22.86 -1.86 -4.11
C PRO A 48 22.17 -0.97 -5.14
N ASP A 49 22.64 -1.01 -6.39
CA ASP A 49 22.01 -0.27 -7.48
C ASP A 49 20.54 -0.69 -7.66
N ALA A 50 19.67 0.28 -7.93
CA ALA A 50 18.29 -0.03 -8.28
C ALA A 50 18.23 -0.67 -9.68
N ARG A 51 17.34 -1.65 -9.85
CA ARG A 51 17.03 -2.23 -11.16
C ARG A 51 16.16 -1.26 -11.96
N ALA A 52 16.05 -1.51 -13.26
CA ALA A 52 15.08 -0.81 -14.09
C ALA A 52 13.65 -1.03 -13.54
N PRO A 53 12.82 0.03 -13.41
CA PRO A 53 11.51 -0.03 -12.77
C PRO A 53 10.46 -0.72 -13.67
N THR A 54 10.43 -2.05 -13.65
CA THR A 54 9.53 -2.88 -14.48
C THR A 54 8.05 -2.70 -14.10
N TYR A 55 7.75 -2.32 -12.85
CA TYR A 55 6.39 -2.03 -12.41
C TYR A 55 5.69 -0.95 -13.26
N ARG A 56 6.45 -0.06 -13.93
CA ARG A 56 5.91 0.98 -14.84
C ARG A 56 5.07 0.43 -15.99
N GLU A 57 5.26 -0.84 -16.35
CA GLU A 57 4.50 -1.44 -17.45
C GLU A 57 3.02 -1.58 -17.13
N TRP A 58 2.67 -1.64 -15.84
CA TRP A 58 1.31 -1.82 -15.33
C TRP A 58 0.63 -0.53 -14.92
N LEU A 59 1.28 0.63 -15.13
CA LEU A 59 0.82 1.91 -14.61
C LEU A 59 0.17 2.75 -15.73
N PRO A 60 -1.17 2.85 -15.79
CA PRO A 60 -1.84 3.71 -16.76
C PRO A 60 -1.56 5.18 -16.47
N ALA A 61 -1.66 6.03 -17.49
CA ALA A 61 -1.75 7.46 -17.26
C ALA A 61 -2.90 7.78 -16.30
N ALA A 62 -2.71 8.76 -15.41
CA ALA A 62 -3.72 9.07 -14.38
C ALA A 62 -5.07 9.52 -14.97
N ASP A 63 -5.05 10.14 -16.16
CA ASP A 63 -6.23 10.55 -16.91
C ASP A 63 -6.94 9.41 -17.67
N ALA A 64 -6.38 8.20 -17.64
CA ALA A 64 -6.99 7.01 -18.23
C ALA A 64 -7.93 6.28 -17.26
N PHE A 65 -7.87 6.58 -15.95
CA PHE A 65 -8.80 5.99 -14.98
C PHE A 65 -10.19 6.61 -15.10
N PRO A 66 -11.26 5.82 -14.88
CA PRO A 66 -12.59 6.40 -14.73
C PRO A 66 -12.60 7.36 -13.53
N ASP A 67 -13.41 8.42 -13.62
CA ASP A 67 -13.56 9.44 -12.58
C ASP A 67 -12.30 10.28 -12.26
N SER A 68 -11.27 10.25 -13.13
CA SER A 68 -10.04 11.04 -12.97
C SER A 68 -10.23 12.56 -13.11
N ALA A 69 -11.44 13.03 -13.45
CA ALA A 69 -11.74 14.44 -13.70
C ALA A 69 -11.58 15.34 -12.45
N ASP A 70 -11.62 14.74 -11.24
CA ASP A 70 -11.59 15.47 -9.96
C ASP A 70 -10.29 15.26 -9.16
N ALA A 71 -9.39 14.36 -9.58
CA ALA A 71 -8.10 14.15 -8.94
C ALA A 71 -7.02 15.00 -9.63
N ASP A 72 -6.05 15.54 -8.88
CA ASP A 72 -4.93 16.36 -9.39
C ASP A 72 -3.95 15.62 -10.35
N GLY A 73 -4.40 14.55 -11.03
CA GLY A 73 -3.65 13.84 -12.07
C GLY A 73 -2.51 12.97 -11.54
N ALA A 74 -2.54 12.60 -10.25
CA ALA A 74 -1.51 11.78 -9.63
C ALA A 74 -2.07 10.71 -8.69
N TYR A 75 -1.38 9.58 -8.64
CA TYR A 75 -1.65 8.47 -7.72
C TYR A 75 -0.35 7.91 -7.16
N ASN A 76 -0.42 7.37 -5.94
CA ASN A 76 0.67 6.67 -5.30
C ASN A 76 0.88 5.29 -5.91
N VAL A 77 2.13 4.85 -5.94
CA VAL A 77 2.53 3.53 -6.40
C VAL A 77 3.28 2.82 -5.28
N HIS A 78 2.82 1.63 -4.92
CA HIS A 78 3.57 0.69 -4.10
C HIS A 78 4.08 -0.42 -5.02
N ALA A 79 5.37 -0.71 -5.00
CA ALA A 79 5.97 -1.82 -5.73
C ALA A 79 6.70 -2.70 -4.72
N TYR A 80 6.50 -4.00 -4.81
CA TYR A 80 7.15 -5.01 -3.97
C TYR A 80 7.69 -6.11 -4.88
N GLU A 81 8.97 -6.43 -4.70
CA GLU A 81 9.66 -7.50 -5.41
C GLU A 81 9.99 -8.60 -4.39
N PRO A 82 9.23 -9.70 -4.40
CA PRO A 82 9.41 -10.76 -3.42
C PRO A 82 10.85 -11.23 -3.31
N PRO A 83 11.35 -11.50 -2.10
CA PRO A 83 12.62 -12.17 -1.93
C PRO A 83 12.49 -13.63 -2.40
N PRO A 84 13.63 -14.31 -2.70
CA PRO A 84 13.62 -15.74 -2.99
C PRO A 84 12.87 -16.54 -1.92
N ALA A 85 12.27 -17.67 -2.31
CA ALA A 85 11.45 -18.49 -1.41
C ALA A 85 12.17 -18.89 -0.11
N ASP A 86 13.48 -19.14 -0.18
CA ASP A 86 14.34 -19.52 0.95
C ASP A 86 14.85 -18.33 1.80
N ALA A 87 14.50 -17.09 1.43
CA ALA A 87 14.88 -15.92 2.19
C ALA A 87 14.20 -15.88 3.57
N PRO A 88 14.86 -15.32 4.61
CA PRO A 88 14.27 -15.19 5.94
C PRO A 88 12.95 -14.40 5.93
N ALA A 89 11.99 -14.77 6.79
CA ALA A 89 10.65 -14.15 6.82
C ALA A 89 10.68 -12.61 6.94
N TRP A 90 11.62 -12.05 7.71
CA TRP A 90 11.75 -10.59 7.89
C TRP A 90 11.98 -9.84 6.57
N THR A 91 12.55 -10.48 5.55
CA THR A 91 12.78 -9.83 4.24
C THR A 91 11.49 -9.53 3.49
N ARG A 92 10.37 -10.14 3.88
CA ARG A 92 9.06 -9.96 3.25
C ARG A 92 8.28 -8.79 3.83
N GLY A 93 8.48 -8.44 5.10
CA GLY A 93 7.66 -7.39 5.70
C GLY A 93 8.05 -6.02 5.18
N SER A 94 7.08 -5.36 4.56
CA SER A 94 7.21 -4.03 4.01
C SER A 94 5.83 -3.39 3.88
N VAL A 95 5.78 -2.06 3.92
CA VAL A 95 4.54 -1.32 3.69
C VAL A 95 3.93 -1.65 2.32
N ALA A 96 4.77 -1.85 1.30
CA ALA A 96 4.30 -2.21 -0.04
C ALA A 96 3.66 -3.60 -0.08
N ARG A 97 4.34 -4.63 0.46
CA ARG A 97 3.76 -5.99 0.55
C ARG A 97 2.48 -5.98 1.37
N THR A 98 2.50 -5.36 2.55
CA THR A 98 1.33 -5.29 3.44
C THR A 98 0.14 -4.67 2.71
N ARG A 99 0.35 -3.55 2.01
CA ARG A 99 -0.73 -2.88 1.29
C ARG A 99 -1.30 -3.73 0.16
N VAL A 100 -0.46 -4.46 -0.59
CA VAL A 100 -0.98 -5.38 -1.61
C VAL A 100 -1.72 -6.53 -0.94
N ALA A 101 -1.09 -7.23 0.01
CA ALA A 101 -1.65 -8.43 0.63
C ALA A 101 -2.99 -8.20 1.36
N THR A 102 -3.20 -7.05 2.00
CA THR A 102 -4.48 -6.76 2.69
C THR A 102 -5.57 -6.22 1.76
N GLN A 103 -5.25 -5.94 0.50
CA GLN A 103 -6.19 -5.32 -0.44
C GLN A 103 -6.43 -6.18 -1.69
N SER A 104 -5.62 -7.22 -1.90
CA SER A 104 -5.91 -8.31 -2.83
C SER A 104 -6.47 -9.50 -2.07
N ASP A 105 -7.21 -10.35 -2.77
CA ASP A 105 -7.68 -11.63 -2.25
C ASP A 105 -6.75 -12.75 -2.73
N TYR A 106 -6.47 -13.73 -1.87
CA TYR A 106 -5.80 -14.94 -2.31
C TYR A 106 -6.73 -15.75 -3.21
N VAL A 107 -6.29 -15.97 -4.44
CA VAL A 107 -7.05 -16.69 -5.47
C VAL A 107 -6.19 -17.73 -6.16
N GLY A 108 -5.30 -18.39 -5.42
CA GLY A 108 -4.39 -19.41 -5.96
C GLY A 108 -3.04 -18.88 -6.47
N LEU A 109 -2.76 -17.59 -6.27
CA LEU A 109 -1.45 -16.98 -6.46
C LEU A 109 -1.11 -16.12 -5.24
N HIS A 110 -0.01 -16.43 -4.59
CA HIS A 110 0.43 -15.72 -3.40
C HIS A 110 1.22 -14.45 -3.75
N VAL A 111 1.14 -13.40 -2.92
CA VAL A 111 1.85 -12.12 -3.14
C VAL A 111 3.37 -12.26 -3.13
N ASP A 112 3.89 -13.34 -2.56
CA ASP A 112 5.33 -13.64 -2.53
C ASP A 112 5.79 -14.59 -3.66
N ASP A 113 4.87 -15.09 -4.50
CA ASP A 113 5.15 -16.02 -5.60
C ASP A 113 5.10 -15.33 -6.98
N VAL A 114 5.38 -14.03 -7.01
CA VAL A 114 5.31 -13.20 -8.21
C VAL A 114 6.63 -12.48 -8.49
N ASP A 115 6.80 -11.99 -9.72
CA ASP A 115 7.97 -11.18 -10.08
C ASP A 115 7.89 -9.79 -9.45
N VAL A 116 6.69 -9.19 -9.48
CA VAL A 116 6.40 -7.90 -8.85
C VAL A 116 4.94 -7.79 -8.47
N ALA A 117 4.70 -7.29 -7.27
CA ALA A 117 3.39 -6.87 -6.79
C ALA A 117 3.30 -5.34 -6.84
N VAL A 118 2.24 -4.81 -7.43
CA VAL A 118 2.05 -3.36 -7.62
C VAL A 118 0.71 -2.93 -7.02
N GLY A 119 0.71 -1.87 -6.21
CA GLY A 119 -0.50 -1.22 -5.73
C GLY A 119 -0.62 0.21 -6.23
N ILE A 120 -1.79 0.54 -6.78
CA ILE A 120 -2.16 1.86 -7.28
C ILE A 120 -3.22 2.45 -6.34
N SER A 121 -2.91 3.58 -5.71
CA SER A 121 -3.82 4.20 -4.75
C SER A 121 -3.85 5.71 -4.85
N ASN A 122 -4.99 6.32 -4.54
CA ASN A 122 -5.06 7.76 -4.32
C ASN A 122 -4.88 8.05 -2.81
N LEU A 123 -4.29 9.19 -2.46
CA LEU A 123 -4.06 9.58 -1.05
C LEU A 123 -5.35 9.69 -0.22
N LEU A 124 -6.50 9.86 -0.89
CA LEU A 124 -7.80 10.05 -0.25
C LEU A 124 -8.79 8.89 -0.51
N ALA A 125 -8.38 7.83 -1.20
CA ALA A 125 -9.25 6.70 -1.52
C ALA A 125 -8.58 5.36 -1.20
N GLU A 126 -9.41 4.33 -1.00
CA GLU A 126 -8.96 2.94 -1.02
C GLU A 126 -8.25 2.62 -2.35
N SER A 127 -7.40 1.59 -2.36
CA SER A 127 -6.60 1.30 -3.56
C SER A 127 -7.51 1.03 -4.75
N ILE A 128 -7.19 1.72 -5.85
CA ILE A 128 -7.96 1.72 -7.09
C ILE A 128 -7.72 0.39 -7.81
N ALA A 129 -6.45 -0.04 -7.86
CA ALA A 129 -6.07 -1.29 -8.47
C ALA A 129 -4.82 -1.89 -7.83
N LEU A 130 -4.68 -3.21 -7.95
CA LEU A 130 -3.48 -3.95 -7.58
C LEU A 130 -3.14 -4.93 -8.69
N VAL A 131 -1.86 -5.28 -8.81
CA VAL A 131 -1.36 -6.24 -9.77
C VAL A 131 -0.44 -7.22 -9.07
N LEU A 132 -0.65 -8.51 -9.33
CA LEU A 132 0.27 -9.59 -9.03
C LEU A 132 0.84 -10.08 -10.36
N ALA A 133 2.02 -9.60 -10.75
CA ALA A 133 2.62 -9.84 -12.06
C ALA A 133 3.67 -10.95 -11.99
N GLY A 134 3.49 -11.99 -12.81
CA GLY A 134 4.33 -13.18 -12.85
C GLY A 134 3.63 -14.30 -13.61
N ASP A 135 4.21 -15.50 -13.59
CA ASP A 135 3.63 -16.68 -14.21
C ASP A 135 2.37 -17.14 -13.44
N VAL A 136 1.22 -17.18 -14.12
CA VAL A 136 -0.07 -17.56 -13.49
C VAL A 136 -0.55 -18.93 -13.96
N ASP A 137 -0.74 -19.85 -13.02
CA ASP A 137 -1.54 -21.07 -13.25
C ASP A 137 -3.03 -20.73 -13.17
N ARG A 138 -3.62 -20.45 -14.33
CA ARG A 138 -5.06 -20.14 -14.46
C ARG A 138 -5.98 -21.29 -14.03
N GLY A 139 -5.47 -22.53 -14.00
CA GLY A 139 -6.20 -23.69 -13.48
C GLY A 139 -6.35 -23.61 -11.97
N ALA A 140 -5.22 -23.41 -11.27
CA ALA A 140 -5.18 -23.20 -9.82
C ALA A 140 -6.02 -21.98 -9.39
N VAL A 141 -5.96 -20.89 -10.18
CA VAL A 141 -6.79 -19.71 -9.91
C VAL A 141 -8.28 -20.01 -10.03
N ARG A 142 -8.69 -20.71 -11.10
CA ARG A 142 -10.10 -21.09 -11.27
C ARG A 142 -10.59 -22.01 -10.16
N GLU A 143 -9.78 -22.97 -9.74
CA GLU A 143 -10.10 -23.90 -8.66
C GLU A 143 -10.29 -23.14 -7.34
N THR A 144 -9.33 -22.28 -6.97
CA THR A 144 -9.42 -21.47 -5.75
C THR A 144 -10.62 -20.52 -5.78
N VAL A 145 -10.84 -19.83 -6.91
CA VAL A 145 -11.96 -18.90 -7.07
C VAL A 145 -13.31 -19.61 -6.87
N ALA A 146 -13.44 -20.87 -7.27
CA ALA A 146 -14.68 -21.64 -7.09
C ALA A 146 -15.05 -21.89 -5.61
N GLU A 147 -14.11 -21.69 -4.68
CA GLU A 147 -14.30 -21.82 -3.23
C GLU A 147 -14.53 -20.46 -2.54
N THR A 148 -14.52 -19.36 -3.30
CA THR A 148 -14.69 -17.99 -2.79
C THR A 148 -16.01 -17.37 -3.26
N SER A 149 -16.31 -16.16 -2.79
CA SER A 149 -17.49 -15.39 -3.24
C SER A 149 -17.36 -14.74 -4.62
N TYR A 150 -16.27 -15.01 -5.35
CA TYR A 150 -16.12 -14.55 -6.73
C TYR A 150 -17.03 -15.32 -7.70
N GLU A 151 -17.76 -14.59 -8.51
CA GLU A 151 -18.58 -15.11 -9.60
C GLU A 151 -17.80 -15.01 -10.92
N ALA A 152 -17.81 -16.09 -11.71
CA ALA A 152 -17.20 -16.09 -13.03
C ALA A 152 -17.98 -15.22 -14.01
N GLY A 153 -17.30 -14.28 -14.64
CA GLY A 153 -17.82 -13.45 -15.71
C GLY A 153 -17.25 -13.81 -17.08
N ASP A 154 -17.37 -12.86 -18.01
CA ASP A 154 -16.86 -12.99 -19.37
C ASP A 154 -15.33 -12.89 -19.46
N THR A 155 -14.80 -13.20 -20.63
CA THR A 155 -13.41 -12.87 -20.98
C THR A 155 -13.35 -11.49 -21.63
N GLU A 156 -12.41 -10.65 -21.19
CA GLU A 156 -12.21 -9.31 -21.71
C GLU A 156 -10.74 -9.10 -22.05
N ASN A 157 -10.43 -8.78 -23.31
CA ASN A 157 -9.07 -8.48 -23.77
C ASN A 157 -7.99 -9.50 -23.35
N GLY A 158 -8.35 -10.79 -23.32
CA GLY A 158 -7.46 -11.89 -22.93
C GLY A 158 -7.42 -12.21 -21.43
N TYR A 159 -8.21 -11.51 -20.61
CA TYR A 159 -8.37 -11.75 -19.17
C TYR A 159 -9.68 -12.50 -18.91
N SER A 160 -9.63 -13.57 -18.11
CA SER A 160 -10.84 -14.12 -17.50
C SER A 160 -11.25 -13.21 -16.35
N VAL A 161 -12.48 -12.67 -16.40
CA VAL A 161 -12.95 -11.71 -15.42
C VAL A 161 -13.83 -12.41 -14.38
N TYR A 162 -13.59 -12.11 -13.12
CA TYR A 162 -14.40 -12.55 -11.99
C TYR A 162 -14.87 -11.32 -11.21
N THR A 163 -16.11 -11.34 -10.75
CA THR A 163 -16.72 -10.25 -9.99
C THR A 163 -17.08 -10.72 -8.61
N ARG A 164 -16.90 -9.86 -7.60
CA ARG A 164 -17.20 -10.16 -6.20
C ARG A 164 -18.25 -9.18 -5.69
N PRO A 165 -19.55 -9.55 -5.74
CA PRO A 165 -20.65 -8.63 -5.45
C PRO A 165 -20.73 -8.14 -4.00
N ASP A 166 -20.17 -8.90 -3.05
CA ASP A 166 -20.15 -8.57 -1.62
C ASP A 166 -19.13 -7.49 -1.25
N ALA A 167 -18.18 -7.16 -2.15
CA ALA A 167 -17.08 -6.25 -1.86
C ALA A 167 -16.83 -5.20 -2.98
N ASP A 168 -17.72 -5.10 -3.98
CA ASP A 168 -17.52 -4.27 -5.19
C ASP A 168 -16.13 -4.45 -5.83
N ARG A 169 -15.67 -5.70 -5.91
CA ARG A 169 -14.35 -6.06 -6.46
C ARG A 169 -14.44 -6.78 -7.79
N VAL A 170 -13.41 -6.60 -8.62
CA VAL A 170 -13.21 -7.31 -9.88
C VAL A 170 -11.80 -7.87 -9.91
N LEU A 171 -11.68 -9.09 -10.40
CA LEU A 171 -10.42 -9.78 -10.66
C LEU A 171 -10.31 -10.09 -12.15
N GLY A 172 -9.27 -9.60 -12.80
CA GLY A 172 -8.84 -10.02 -14.13
C GLY A 172 -7.70 -11.03 -14.02
N VAL A 173 -7.82 -12.17 -14.69
CA VAL A 173 -6.82 -13.25 -14.71
C VAL A 173 -6.25 -13.42 -16.11
N SER A 174 -4.94 -13.21 -16.28
CA SER A 174 -4.21 -13.50 -17.52
C SER A 174 -3.09 -14.52 -17.28
N ALA A 175 -2.29 -14.81 -18.31
CA ALA A 175 -1.07 -15.61 -18.14
C ALA A 175 0.08 -14.81 -17.52
N ASP A 176 0.07 -13.48 -17.67
CA ASP A 176 1.16 -12.58 -17.28
C ASP A 176 0.94 -11.94 -15.90
N GLY A 177 -0.20 -12.23 -15.25
CA GLY A 177 -0.54 -11.69 -13.93
C GLY A 177 -2.03 -11.60 -13.66
N LEU A 178 -2.33 -11.22 -12.41
CA LEU A 178 -3.65 -10.90 -11.89
C LEU A 178 -3.81 -9.39 -11.73
N VAL A 179 -4.99 -8.86 -12.03
CA VAL A 179 -5.35 -7.45 -11.79
C VAL A 179 -6.58 -7.41 -10.90
N PHE A 180 -6.44 -6.85 -9.71
CA PHE A 180 -7.55 -6.56 -8.80
C PHE A 180 -7.95 -5.10 -8.94
N ALA A 181 -9.25 -4.83 -8.89
CA ALA A 181 -9.79 -3.49 -8.83
C ALA A 181 -11.01 -3.46 -7.91
N SER A 182 -11.25 -2.32 -7.28
CA SER A 182 -12.30 -2.15 -6.27
C SER A 182 -13.10 -0.87 -6.51
N GLY A 183 -14.34 -0.86 -6.06
CA GLY A 183 -15.23 0.30 -6.08
C GLY A 183 -16.17 0.35 -7.29
N PRO A 184 -16.95 1.45 -7.43
CA PRO A 184 -18.06 1.53 -8.38
C PRO A 184 -17.67 1.32 -9.85
N SER A 185 -16.42 1.64 -10.19
CA SER A 185 -15.86 1.56 -11.55
C SER A 185 -14.81 0.44 -11.66
N ALA A 186 -14.82 -0.55 -10.75
CA ALA A 186 -13.79 -1.60 -10.64
C ALA A 186 -13.50 -2.32 -11.96
N ARG A 187 -14.53 -2.64 -12.75
CA ARG A 187 -14.33 -3.30 -14.05
C ARG A 187 -13.56 -2.43 -15.03
N GLU A 188 -13.93 -1.16 -15.16
CA GLU A 188 -13.25 -0.20 -16.03
C GLU A 188 -11.80 0.04 -15.58
N ILE A 189 -11.59 0.16 -14.27
CA ILE A 189 -10.26 0.28 -13.67
C ILE A 189 -9.37 -0.93 -14.01
N MET A 190 -9.90 -2.15 -13.83
CA MET A 190 -9.19 -3.40 -14.15
C MET A 190 -8.77 -3.41 -15.62
N THR A 191 -9.69 -3.07 -16.52
CA THR A 191 -9.41 -2.97 -17.96
C THR A 191 -8.35 -1.92 -18.26
N THR A 192 -8.43 -0.72 -17.68
CA THR A 192 -7.43 0.34 -17.87
C THR A 192 -6.02 -0.10 -17.47
N VAL A 193 -5.86 -0.84 -16.36
CA VAL A 193 -4.57 -1.40 -15.92
C VAL A 193 -4.07 -2.48 -16.89
N ALA A 194 -4.95 -3.38 -17.31
CA ALA A 194 -4.62 -4.42 -18.29
C ALA A 194 -4.22 -3.82 -19.65
N ASP A 195 -4.89 -2.76 -20.08
CA ASP A 195 -4.63 -2.02 -21.33
C ASP A 195 -3.26 -1.33 -21.27
N ALA A 196 -2.85 -0.79 -20.11
CA ALA A 196 -1.54 -0.18 -19.94
C ALA A 196 -0.42 -1.22 -20.11
N ARG A 197 -0.62 -2.45 -19.59
CA ARG A 197 0.31 -3.56 -19.80
C ARG A 197 0.46 -3.93 -21.27
N ARG A 198 -0.63 -3.91 -22.03
CA ARG A 198 -0.64 -4.16 -23.48
C ARG A 198 -0.25 -2.96 -24.34
N ARG A 199 -0.03 -1.79 -23.74
CA ARG A 199 0.26 -0.50 -24.41
C ARG A 199 -0.90 0.00 -25.29
N GLU A 200 -2.13 -0.33 -24.91
CA GLU A 200 -3.35 0.16 -25.56
C GLU A 200 -3.78 1.52 -24.99
N VAL A 201 -3.43 1.79 -23.73
CA VAL A 201 -3.43 3.14 -23.14
C VAL A 201 -2.00 3.59 -22.85
N LYS A 202 -1.78 4.91 -22.83
CA LYS A 202 -0.48 5.47 -22.46
C LYS A 202 -0.16 5.13 -21.01
N ARG A 203 1.10 4.82 -20.75
CA ARG A 203 1.59 4.56 -19.39
C ARG A 203 1.95 5.87 -18.71
N TYR A 204 1.93 5.88 -17.37
CA TYR A 204 2.10 7.12 -16.61
C TYR A 204 3.42 7.83 -16.90
N HIS A 205 4.51 7.08 -16.99
CA HIS A 205 5.84 7.60 -17.31
C HIS A 205 5.98 8.09 -18.76
N GLU A 206 5.05 7.77 -19.65
CA GLU A 206 5.08 8.21 -21.05
C GLU A 206 4.41 9.59 -21.21
N VAL A 207 3.58 10.01 -20.25
CA VAL A 207 2.84 11.28 -20.28
C VAL A 207 3.27 12.27 -19.21
N SER A 208 3.90 11.80 -18.13
CA SER A 208 4.38 12.63 -17.03
C SER A 208 5.91 12.55 -16.94
N ALA A 209 6.57 13.64 -17.33
CA ALA A 209 8.03 13.79 -17.20
C ALA A 209 8.46 13.68 -15.72
N ASP A 210 7.70 14.32 -14.82
CA ASP A 210 7.93 14.22 -13.38
C ASP A 210 7.87 12.77 -12.89
N PHE A 211 6.84 12.01 -13.26
CA PHE A 211 6.77 10.61 -12.87
C PHE A 211 7.89 9.78 -13.50
N ALA A 212 8.27 10.06 -14.75
CA ALA A 212 9.37 9.38 -15.43
C ALA A 212 10.71 9.59 -14.72
N GLU A 213 11.01 10.82 -14.28
CA GLU A 213 12.22 11.12 -13.50
C GLU A 213 12.17 10.51 -12.10
N LEU A 214 11.06 10.70 -11.37
CA LEU A 214 10.91 10.17 -10.01
C LEU A 214 11.08 8.65 -9.98
N SER A 215 10.41 7.95 -10.88
CA SER A 215 10.50 6.48 -10.92
C SER A 215 11.84 5.99 -11.47
N ALA A 216 12.61 6.83 -12.18
CA ALA A 216 13.93 6.46 -12.68
C ALA A 216 14.96 6.58 -11.56
N GLY A 217 14.89 7.66 -10.78
CA GLY A 217 15.74 7.86 -9.61
C GLY A 217 15.43 6.87 -8.47
N ALA A 218 14.16 6.47 -8.31
CA ALA A 218 13.79 5.46 -7.31
C ALA A 218 14.18 4.04 -7.76
N GLY A 219 13.90 3.71 -9.03
CA GLY A 219 14.10 2.40 -9.63
C GLY A 219 13.31 1.27 -8.96
N SER A 220 13.61 0.04 -9.37
CA SER A 220 13.10 -1.19 -8.77
C SER A 220 14.06 -1.67 -7.67
N ARG A 221 13.55 -1.77 -6.45
CA ARG A 221 14.22 -2.28 -5.25
C ARG A 221 13.28 -3.26 -4.54
N ARG A 222 13.70 -3.88 -3.43
CA ARG A 222 12.90 -4.87 -2.69
C ARG A 222 11.48 -4.39 -2.42
N TRP A 223 11.36 -3.13 -2.04
CA TRP A 223 10.11 -2.41 -2.22
C TRP A 223 10.36 -0.93 -2.44
N THR A 224 9.41 -0.29 -3.11
CA THR A 224 9.38 1.14 -3.38
C THR A 224 7.96 1.68 -3.15
N TRP A 225 7.84 2.85 -2.54
CA TRP A 225 6.62 3.64 -2.45
C TRP A 225 6.87 4.99 -3.10
N LEU A 226 6.23 5.23 -4.24
CA LEU A 226 6.27 6.49 -4.98
C LEU A 226 5.01 7.29 -4.68
N MET A 227 5.18 8.58 -4.44
CA MET A 227 4.13 9.56 -4.28
C MET A 227 4.41 10.72 -5.24
N PRO A 228 3.99 10.60 -6.51
CA PRO A 228 4.03 11.73 -7.45
C PRO A 228 2.99 12.78 -7.07
N GLY A 229 3.22 14.02 -7.51
CA GLY A 229 2.29 15.12 -7.22
C GLY A 229 2.23 15.51 -5.75
N THR A 230 3.20 15.09 -4.92
CA THR A 230 3.23 15.52 -3.52
C THR A 230 3.60 16.98 -3.41
N ILE A 231 2.70 17.78 -2.83
CA ILE A 231 2.79 19.15 -2.26
C ILE A 231 3.38 20.26 -3.15
N ARG A 232 2.48 21.17 -3.54
CA ARG A 232 2.78 22.56 -3.91
C ARG A 232 2.64 23.42 -2.65
N SER A 233 3.64 24.21 -2.28
CA SER A 233 3.54 25.06 -1.08
C SER A 233 2.46 26.14 -1.24
N GLY A 234 1.41 26.03 -0.42
CA GLY A 234 0.53 27.13 -0.01
C GLY A 234 0.47 27.31 1.51
N ASP A 235 1.06 26.41 2.31
CA ASP A 235 1.01 26.47 3.77
C ASP A 235 2.40 26.78 4.36
N GLN A 236 2.55 28.03 4.76
CA GLN A 236 3.79 28.73 5.04
C GLN A 236 4.22 28.58 6.52
N GLN A 237 4.08 27.39 7.11
CA GLN A 237 4.35 27.17 8.54
C GLN A 237 5.37 26.09 8.89
N SER A 238 5.93 25.39 7.90
CA SER A 238 7.02 24.44 8.15
C SER A 238 8.39 25.12 8.00
N THR A 239 9.27 24.92 8.99
CA THR A 239 10.65 25.42 8.98
C THR A 239 11.60 24.55 8.14
N ASP A 240 11.11 23.47 7.50
CA ASP A 240 11.88 22.52 6.68
C ASP A 240 11.60 22.74 5.18
N THR A 241 12.01 23.88 4.63
CA THR A 241 11.48 24.42 3.37
C THR A 241 11.70 23.51 2.15
N VAL A 242 12.91 23.00 1.95
CA VAL A 242 13.27 22.27 0.72
C VAL A 242 12.51 20.95 0.58
N PHE A 243 12.16 20.27 1.67
CA PHE A 243 11.37 19.05 1.59
C PHE A 243 9.92 19.29 1.14
N TRP A 244 9.35 20.44 1.49
CA TRP A 244 7.98 20.79 1.09
C TRP A 244 7.92 21.45 -0.28
N ASP A 245 9.08 21.71 -0.90
CA ASP A 245 9.19 22.23 -2.25
C ASP A 245 9.22 21.11 -3.31
N THR A 246 9.26 19.83 -2.92
CA THR A 246 9.27 18.70 -3.86
C THR A 246 7.94 18.58 -4.61
N VAL A 247 7.95 18.09 -5.84
CA VAL A 247 6.74 17.70 -6.61
C VAL A 247 6.55 16.18 -6.70
N GLY A 248 7.47 15.42 -6.12
CA GLY A 248 7.37 13.96 -6.04
C GLY A 248 8.35 13.40 -5.03
N ARG A 249 7.98 12.30 -4.39
CA ARG A 249 8.82 11.63 -3.37
C ARG A 249 8.76 10.13 -3.56
N ALA A 250 9.87 9.45 -3.29
CA ALA A 250 9.89 7.99 -3.20
C ALA A 250 10.65 7.54 -1.95
N TYR A 251 10.16 6.45 -1.36
CA TYR A 251 10.83 5.68 -0.31
C TYR A 251 11.10 4.30 -0.86
N ALA A 252 12.30 3.78 -0.65
CA ALA A 252 12.63 2.43 -1.04
C ALA A 252 13.53 1.77 -0.03
N PHE A 253 13.58 0.45 -0.10
CA PHE A 253 14.40 -0.38 0.77
C PHE A 253 15.18 -1.40 -0.04
N SER A 254 16.41 -1.65 0.41
CA SER A 254 17.23 -2.77 -0.03
C SER A 254 18.05 -3.27 1.15
N HIS A 255 18.68 -4.43 1.00
CA HIS A 255 19.66 -4.93 1.95
C HIS A 255 20.67 -5.81 1.22
N ASP A 256 21.82 -6.01 1.83
CA ASP A 256 22.75 -7.10 1.52
C ASP A 256 22.85 -8.06 2.71
N ASP A 257 23.99 -8.73 2.88
CA ASP A 257 24.21 -9.74 3.91
C ASP A 257 24.28 -9.14 5.33
N ASP A 258 24.75 -7.90 5.48
CA ASP A 258 25.02 -7.30 6.80
C ASP A 258 24.48 -5.87 6.97
N THR A 259 23.96 -5.26 5.90
CA THR A 259 23.52 -3.86 5.91
C THR A 259 22.10 -3.71 5.34
N ALA A 260 21.29 -2.94 6.07
CA ALA A 260 19.98 -2.48 5.61
C ALA A 260 20.08 -1.07 5.03
N TYR A 261 19.48 -0.84 3.86
CA TYR A 261 19.50 0.42 3.14
C TYR A 261 18.11 1.02 3.02
N SER A 262 17.92 2.22 3.56
CA SER A 262 16.77 3.06 3.28
C SER A 262 17.17 4.10 2.23
N VAL A 263 16.50 4.09 1.08
CA VAL A 263 16.75 5.04 0.00
C VAL A 263 15.56 5.98 -0.13
N ARG A 264 15.85 7.27 -0.26
CA ARG A 264 14.84 8.32 -0.43
C ARG A 264 15.16 9.10 -1.70
N THR A 265 14.14 9.33 -2.51
CA THR A 265 14.26 10.17 -3.71
C THR A 265 13.30 11.34 -3.57
N TRP A 266 13.81 12.55 -3.75
CA TRP A 266 13.03 13.77 -3.83
C TRP A 266 13.15 14.36 -5.23
N LEU A 267 12.01 14.63 -5.84
CA LEU A 267 11.92 15.31 -7.11
C LEU A 267 11.47 16.75 -6.86
N PHE A 268 12.25 17.72 -7.31
CA PHE A 268 11.94 19.15 -7.22
C PHE A 268 11.25 19.65 -8.49
N PRO A 269 10.59 20.83 -8.54
CA PRO A 269 10.05 21.40 -9.76
C PRO A 269 11.13 21.71 -10.81
N ASP A 270 10.73 21.84 -12.07
CA ASP A 270 11.63 22.34 -13.12
C ASP A 270 12.21 23.71 -12.77
N GLY A 271 13.53 23.85 -12.96
CA GLY A 271 14.26 25.09 -12.66
C GLY A 271 14.52 25.35 -11.17
N TYR A 272 14.14 24.43 -10.28
CA TYR A 272 14.52 24.49 -8.87
C TYR A 272 16.01 24.11 -8.70
N ASP A 273 16.81 25.03 -8.16
CA ASP A 273 18.25 24.84 -7.97
C ASP A 273 18.53 24.22 -6.59
N VAL A 274 18.24 22.92 -6.45
CA VAL A 274 18.48 22.19 -5.21
C VAL A 274 19.96 21.86 -5.05
N THR A 275 20.50 22.09 -3.86
CA THR A 275 21.88 21.75 -3.52
C THR A 275 21.94 20.58 -2.53
N VAL A 276 23.05 19.82 -2.57
CA VAL A 276 23.36 18.79 -1.56
C VAL A 276 23.32 19.38 -0.14
N GLY A 277 23.77 20.63 0.04
CA GLY A 277 23.79 21.30 1.34
C GLY A 277 22.39 21.54 1.94
N GLU A 278 21.43 21.93 1.10
CA GLU A 278 20.03 22.11 1.51
C GLU A 278 19.38 20.78 1.90
N VAL A 279 19.60 19.74 1.10
CA VAL A 279 19.09 18.39 1.39
C VAL A 279 19.68 17.86 2.71
N LYS A 280 20.99 18.03 2.93
CA LYS A 280 21.64 17.67 4.20
C LYS A 280 21.05 18.43 5.39
N THR A 281 20.84 19.74 5.25
CA THR A 281 20.23 20.56 6.30
C THR A 281 18.81 20.09 6.64
N ALA A 282 18.03 19.70 5.63
CA ALA A 282 16.69 19.13 5.83
C ALA A 282 16.71 17.76 6.52
N LEU A 283 17.76 16.96 6.31
CA LEU A 283 17.91 15.65 6.93
C LEU A 283 18.28 15.73 8.41
N GLU A 284 19.03 16.74 8.86
CA GLU A 284 19.44 16.89 10.27
C GLU A 284 18.27 16.90 11.26
N ARG A 285 17.09 17.33 10.79
CA ARG A 285 15.86 17.40 11.60
C ARG A 285 15.06 16.09 11.61
N ARG A 286 15.53 15.03 10.95
CA ARG A 286 14.80 13.75 10.83
C ARG A 286 15.43 12.65 11.67
N ALA A 287 14.62 11.97 12.48
CA ALA A 287 15.03 10.89 13.38
C ALA A 287 15.84 9.80 12.65
N ARG A 288 15.30 9.24 11.57
CA ARG A 288 15.97 8.18 10.79
C ARG A 288 17.34 8.55 10.22
N ALA A 289 17.59 9.82 9.91
CA ALA A 289 18.90 10.26 9.42
C ALA A 289 19.93 10.32 10.57
N ASN A 290 19.46 10.54 11.80
CA ASN A 290 20.29 10.54 13.00
C ASN A 290 20.57 9.13 13.54
N GLU A 291 19.70 8.17 13.23
CA GLU A 291 19.83 6.75 13.56
C GLU A 291 20.71 5.98 12.56
N ALA A 292 20.96 6.53 11.38
CA ALA A 292 21.78 5.92 10.35
C ALA A 292 23.29 5.92 10.71
N ASP A 293 23.98 4.85 10.32
CA ASP A 293 25.43 4.73 10.49
C ASP A 293 26.19 5.57 9.46
N ALA A 294 25.67 5.64 8.23
CA ALA A 294 26.11 6.57 7.23
C ALA A 294 24.94 7.04 6.36
N VAL A 295 25.01 8.30 5.94
CA VAL A 295 24.10 8.93 5.00
C VAL A 295 24.88 9.51 3.82
N GLU A 296 24.55 9.05 2.62
CA GLU A 296 25.01 9.65 1.37
C GLU A 296 23.90 10.52 0.79
N VAL A 297 24.26 11.67 0.22
CA VAL A 297 23.34 12.57 -0.46
C VAL A 297 23.95 12.94 -1.79
N SER A 298 23.23 12.63 -2.87
CA SER A 298 23.55 13.03 -4.23
C SER A 298 22.41 13.87 -4.81
N VAL A 299 22.76 14.76 -5.73
CA VAL A 299 21.81 15.57 -6.51
C VAL A 299 22.21 15.45 -7.97
N ASP A 300 21.27 15.01 -8.81
CA ASP A 300 21.38 14.97 -10.26
C ASP A 300 20.22 15.74 -10.88
N GLY A 301 20.52 16.91 -11.46
CA GLY A 301 19.51 17.85 -11.92
C GLY A 301 18.53 18.25 -10.80
N ARG A 302 17.25 17.94 -11.00
CA ARG A 302 16.15 18.22 -10.05
C ARG A 302 15.82 17.02 -9.14
N VAL A 303 16.66 15.98 -9.14
CA VAL A 303 16.48 14.77 -8.32
C VAL A 303 17.53 14.74 -7.22
N ALA A 304 17.11 14.73 -5.96
CA ALA A 304 17.98 14.43 -4.84
C ALA A 304 17.75 12.98 -4.38
N THR A 305 18.83 12.23 -4.21
CA THR A 305 18.81 10.87 -3.67
C THR A 305 19.58 10.84 -2.36
N MET A 306 18.98 10.23 -1.35
CA MET A 306 19.60 10.04 -0.05
C MET A 306 19.58 8.57 0.32
N GLU A 307 20.76 8.02 0.56
CA GLU A 307 20.96 6.61 0.90
C GLU A 307 21.42 6.53 2.34
N LEU A 308 20.69 5.78 3.16
CA LEU A 308 20.94 5.63 4.58
C LEU A 308 21.25 4.17 4.85
N SER A 309 22.38 3.89 5.50
CA SER A 309 22.78 2.55 5.92
C SER A 309 22.65 2.35 7.43
N ARG A 310 22.29 1.14 7.83
CA ARG A 310 22.31 0.66 9.21
C ARG A 310 22.73 -0.81 9.25
N PRO A 311 23.36 -1.29 10.34
CA PRO A 311 23.61 -2.71 10.52
C PRO A 311 22.30 -3.47 10.44
N LEU A 312 22.30 -4.59 9.72
CA LEU A 312 21.09 -5.36 9.48
C LEU A 312 20.50 -5.94 10.77
N GLU A 313 21.35 -6.31 11.73
CA GLU A 313 20.90 -6.79 13.04
C GLU A 313 20.10 -5.71 13.79
N GLU A 314 20.62 -4.49 13.88
CA GLU A 314 19.91 -3.36 14.49
C GLU A 314 18.60 -3.05 13.74
N TYR A 315 18.61 -3.10 12.41
CA TYR A 315 17.39 -2.90 11.62
C TYR A 315 16.32 -3.93 11.97
N ARG A 316 16.70 -5.19 12.21
CA ARG A 316 15.76 -6.28 12.54
C ARG A 316 15.23 -6.17 13.96
N GLU A 317 16.00 -5.64 14.90
CA GLU A 317 15.55 -5.37 16.26
C GLU A 317 14.61 -4.15 16.33
N ASP A 318 14.92 -3.09 15.56
CA ASP A 318 14.14 -1.85 15.54
C ASP A 318 12.87 -1.94 14.68
N THR A 319 12.85 -2.82 13.68
CA THR A 319 11.73 -2.94 12.74
C THR A 319 10.79 -4.04 13.15
N THR A 320 9.62 -3.67 13.69
CA THR A 320 8.49 -4.58 13.83
C THR A 320 8.02 -5.01 12.43
N THR A 321 8.57 -6.13 11.96
CA THR A 321 8.30 -6.60 10.62
C THR A 321 7.01 -7.41 10.64
N LEU A 322 5.88 -6.71 10.46
CA LEU A 322 4.59 -7.37 10.33
C LEU A 322 4.47 -7.98 8.94
N VAL A 323 4.61 -9.30 8.85
CA VAL A 323 4.29 -10.07 7.65
C VAL A 323 2.83 -10.48 7.75
N VAL A 324 1.96 -9.71 7.10
CA VAL A 324 0.52 -9.99 7.10
C VAL A 324 0.21 -11.24 6.26
N PRO A 325 -0.77 -12.06 6.66
CA PRO A 325 -1.26 -13.17 5.85
C PRO A 325 -1.96 -12.64 4.58
N HIS A 326 -1.85 -13.35 3.47
CA HIS A 326 -2.57 -13.08 2.22
C HIS A 326 -3.78 -14.00 2.12
N VAL A 327 -4.98 -13.45 2.33
CA VAL A 327 -6.21 -14.21 2.57
C VAL A 327 -7.37 -13.57 1.82
N ALA A 328 -8.27 -14.39 1.27
CA ALA A 328 -9.57 -13.96 0.77
C ALA A 328 -10.58 -13.94 1.92
N TRP A 329 -11.19 -12.78 2.18
CA TRP A 329 -12.14 -12.58 3.28
C TRP A 329 -13.54 -12.29 2.79
N ARG A 330 -14.56 -12.92 3.39
CA ARG A 330 -15.97 -12.54 3.26
C ARG A 330 -16.53 -12.11 4.59
N THR A 331 -17.39 -11.09 4.59
CA THR A 331 -18.16 -10.68 5.78
C THR A 331 -19.63 -11.05 5.65
N GLU A 332 -20.24 -11.56 6.71
CA GLU A 332 -21.67 -11.86 6.76
C GLU A 332 -22.30 -11.31 8.05
N TYR A 333 -23.41 -10.58 7.93
CA TYR A 333 -24.08 -9.94 9.06
C TYR A 333 -25.49 -10.51 9.30
N ASP A 334 -25.71 -11.10 10.47
CA ASP A 334 -27.03 -11.51 10.96
C ASP A 334 -27.67 -10.36 11.75
N VAL A 335 -28.62 -9.68 11.11
CA VAL A 335 -29.37 -8.55 11.68
C VAL A 335 -30.20 -8.98 12.90
N ALA A 336 -30.74 -10.19 12.92
CA ALA A 336 -31.62 -10.65 14.00
C ALA A 336 -30.83 -11.03 15.25
N ALA A 337 -29.62 -11.56 15.07
CA ALA A 337 -28.71 -11.91 16.16
C ALA A 337 -27.73 -10.78 16.55
N GLU A 338 -27.64 -9.71 15.75
CA GLU A 338 -26.61 -8.67 15.85
C GLU A 338 -25.19 -9.25 15.88
N ARG A 339 -24.89 -10.13 14.91
CA ARG A 339 -23.59 -10.81 14.82
C ARG A 339 -22.96 -10.63 13.45
N LEU A 340 -21.68 -10.32 13.43
CA LEU A 340 -20.85 -10.23 12.23
C LEU A 340 -19.87 -11.39 12.21
N SER A 341 -19.81 -12.10 11.09
CA SER A 341 -18.85 -13.17 10.83
C SER A 341 -17.84 -12.73 9.77
N PHE A 342 -16.55 -12.96 10.02
CA PHE A 342 -15.49 -12.88 9.03
C PHE A 342 -15.09 -14.29 8.63
N HIS A 343 -15.34 -14.65 7.38
CA HIS A 343 -15.06 -15.97 6.80
C HIS A 343 -13.71 -15.94 6.10
N HIS A 344 -12.84 -16.87 6.45
CA HIS A 344 -11.59 -17.13 5.76
C HIS A 344 -11.90 -18.01 4.54
N GLU A 345 -12.03 -17.44 3.34
CA GLU A 345 -12.43 -18.22 2.16
C GLU A 345 -11.25 -19.02 1.58
N ALA A 346 -10.06 -18.42 1.50
CA ALA A 346 -8.85 -19.04 0.95
C ALA A 346 -7.58 -18.31 1.38
N GLY A 347 -6.41 -18.96 1.31
CA GLY A 347 -5.10 -18.34 1.56
C GLY A 347 -4.37 -18.88 2.79
N ASP A 348 -3.53 -18.04 3.39
CA ASP A 348 -2.66 -18.39 4.52
C ASP A 348 -3.44 -18.70 5.80
N THR A 349 -3.12 -19.82 6.46
CA THR A 349 -3.54 -20.07 7.84
C THR A 349 -3.06 -18.97 8.79
N ILE A 350 -3.92 -18.55 9.72
CA ILE A 350 -3.65 -17.42 10.63
C ILE A 350 -3.61 -17.89 12.08
N GLU A 351 -2.59 -17.49 12.83
CA GLU A 351 -2.58 -17.64 14.29
C GLU A 351 -3.66 -16.74 14.91
N THR A 352 -4.61 -17.31 15.65
CA THR A 352 -5.78 -16.57 16.15
C THR A 352 -5.44 -15.59 17.27
N ASP A 353 -4.34 -15.82 17.99
CA ASP A 353 -3.80 -14.90 19.01
C ASP A 353 -3.27 -13.56 18.42
N ARG A 354 -3.11 -13.50 17.09
CA ARG A 354 -2.77 -12.29 16.33
C ARG A 354 -3.97 -11.45 15.93
N LEU A 355 -5.17 -11.99 16.05
CA LEU A 355 -6.38 -11.35 15.56
C LEU A 355 -7.02 -10.52 16.65
N VAL A 356 -7.44 -9.31 16.29
CA VAL A 356 -8.18 -8.38 17.15
C VAL A 356 -9.34 -7.80 16.36
N VAL A 357 -10.50 -7.66 16.99
CA VAL A 357 -11.62 -6.95 16.39
C VAL A 357 -11.77 -5.58 17.03
N ARG A 358 -11.76 -4.54 16.17
CA ARG A 358 -11.87 -3.13 16.57
C ARG A 358 -13.13 -2.49 16.01
N ALA A 359 -13.90 -1.83 16.86
CA ALA A 359 -14.99 -0.93 16.50
C ALA A 359 -15.22 0.08 17.65
N PRO A 360 -15.95 1.19 17.45
CA PRO A 360 -16.39 2.01 18.58
C PRO A 360 -17.14 1.15 19.61
N GLY A 361 -16.68 1.17 20.87
CA GLY A 361 -17.24 0.33 21.93
C GLY A 361 -16.80 -1.15 21.91
N ILE A 362 -15.98 -1.56 20.94
CA ILE A 362 -15.39 -2.91 20.83
C ILE A 362 -13.87 -2.78 20.69
N ASP A 363 -13.15 -3.20 21.71
CA ASP A 363 -11.71 -3.49 21.59
C ASP A 363 -11.52 -4.87 22.21
N ASP A 364 -11.87 -5.88 21.42
CA ASP A 364 -11.95 -7.24 21.90
C ASP A 364 -10.92 -8.07 21.13
N ARG A 365 -10.00 -8.68 21.89
CA ARG A 365 -9.22 -9.80 21.37
C ARG A 365 -10.10 -11.00 21.06
N ALA A 366 -11.30 -11.02 21.65
CA ALA A 366 -12.33 -12.03 21.60
C ALA A 366 -11.78 -13.44 21.84
N ASP A 367 -12.37 -14.15 22.81
CA ASP A 367 -12.34 -15.61 22.79
C ASP A 367 -13.14 -16.04 21.55
N PHE A 368 -12.48 -16.03 20.38
CA PHE A 368 -13.07 -16.57 19.18
C PHE A 368 -13.35 -18.05 19.44
N ASP A 369 -14.53 -18.54 19.06
CA ASP A 369 -14.87 -19.97 19.16
C ASP A 369 -14.21 -20.77 18.02
N VAL A 370 -12.90 -20.55 17.83
CA VAL A 370 -12.03 -21.22 16.87
C VAL A 370 -10.74 -21.65 17.59
N GLY A 371 -9.98 -22.55 16.99
CA GLY A 371 -8.74 -23.07 17.58
C GLY A 371 -7.61 -22.04 17.68
N ASP A 372 -6.39 -22.54 17.90
CA ASP A 372 -5.17 -21.72 17.92
C ASP A 372 -4.84 -21.12 16.53
N THR A 373 -5.49 -21.63 15.48
CA THR A 373 -5.37 -21.17 14.10
C THR A 373 -6.74 -21.04 13.45
N LEU A 374 -6.82 -20.14 12.47
CA LEU A 374 -7.94 -19.96 11.56
C LEU A 374 -7.51 -20.42 10.16
N GLU A 375 -8.17 -21.45 9.64
CA GLU A 375 -7.90 -22.06 8.33
C GLU A 375 -8.95 -21.68 7.27
N PRO A 376 -8.65 -21.85 5.96
CA PRO A 376 -9.66 -21.75 4.92
C PRO A 376 -10.91 -22.58 5.21
N GLY A 377 -12.09 -21.96 5.07
CA GLY A 377 -13.40 -22.52 5.37
C GLY A 377 -13.92 -22.19 6.78
N GLU A 378 -13.07 -21.69 7.67
CA GLU A 378 -13.47 -21.29 9.02
C GLU A 378 -13.95 -19.83 9.07
N ALA A 379 -14.61 -19.47 10.17
CA ALA A 379 -15.09 -18.11 10.39
C ALA A 379 -14.99 -17.72 11.86
N LEU A 380 -14.72 -16.45 12.10
CA LEU A 380 -14.79 -15.84 13.42
C LEU A 380 -16.02 -14.95 13.51
N THR A 381 -16.78 -15.06 14.61
CA THR A 381 -18.04 -14.32 14.78
C THR A 381 -18.02 -13.44 16.02
N VAL A 382 -18.24 -12.15 15.83
CA VAL A 382 -18.33 -11.16 16.92
C VAL A 382 -19.75 -10.63 17.09
N SER A 383 -20.06 -10.19 18.30
CA SER A 383 -21.25 -9.39 18.57
C SER A 383 -21.05 -7.97 18.05
N THR A 384 -22.03 -7.43 17.35
CA THR A 384 -22.07 -6.00 16.97
C THR A 384 -23.05 -5.21 17.85
N ALA A 385 -23.51 -5.81 18.95
CA ALA A 385 -24.36 -5.12 19.93
C ALA A 385 -23.61 -3.91 20.48
N GLY A 386 -24.12 -2.70 20.20
CA GLY A 386 -23.50 -1.44 20.61
C GLY A 386 -22.68 -0.72 19.53
N VAL A 387 -22.52 -1.30 18.34
CA VAL A 387 -21.97 -0.60 17.16
C VAL A 387 -23.08 0.20 16.50
N ASP A 388 -22.93 1.49 16.29
CA ASP A 388 -23.95 2.32 15.64
C ASP A 388 -23.93 2.18 14.11
N SER A 389 -25.04 2.54 13.45
CA SER A 389 -25.11 2.59 11.98
C SER A 389 -24.11 3.61 11.41
N GLY A 390 -23.39 3.21 10.37
CA GLY A 390 -22.28 3.95 9.76
C GLY A 390 -20.94 3.80 10.48
N GLU A 391 -20.85 2.98 11.55
CA GLU A 391 -19.57 2.64 12.18
C GLU A 391 -18.94 1.42 11.53
N THR A 392 -17.60 1.39 11.51
CA THR A 392 -16.82 0.32 10.91
C THR A 392 -16.33 -0.65 11.98
N VAL A 393 -16.55 -1.95 11.75
CA VAL A 393 -15.91 -3.06 12.47
C VAL A 393 -14.73 -3.56 11.64
N GLN A 394 -13.56 -3.69 12.26
CA GLN A 394 -12.32 -4.09 11.59
C GLN A 394 -11.77 -5.38 12.20
N LEU A 395 -11.38 -6.31 11.34
CA LEU A 395 -10.52 -7.43 11.70
C LEU A 395 -9.06 -6.99 11.51
N VAL A 396 -8.29 -7.02 12.59
CA VAL A 396 -6.92 -6.50 12.64
C VAL A 396 -5.96 -7.62 12.98
N TYR A 397 -4.84 -7.67 12.27
CA TYR A 397 -3.70 -8.52 12.53
C TYR A 397 -2.63 -7.72 13.28
N GLU A 398 -2.17 -8.22 14.42
CA GLU A 398 -1.16 -7.59 15.26
C GLU A 398 0.16 -8.38 15.27
N SER A 399 1.28 -7.65 15.32
CA SER A 399 2.59 -8.24 15.62
C SER A 399 2.62 -8.82 17.03
N PRO A 400 3.53 -9.78 17.35
CA PRO A 400 3.66 -10.35 18.69
C PRO A 400 3.72 -9.36 19.83
N ASP A 401 4.42 -8.26 19.63
CA ASP A 401 4.64 -7.26 20.67
C ASP A 401 3.54 -6.17 20.68
N GLY A 402 2.59 -6.24 19.74
CA GLY A 402 1.49 -5.27 19.59
C GLY A 402 1.88 -3.94 18.94
N ASP A 403 3.14 -3.75 18.58
CA ASP A 403 3.66 -2.48 18.06
C ASP A 403 3.28 -2.21 16.60
N ALA A 404 2.99 -3.25 15.80
CA ALA A 404 2.53 -3.10 14.43
C ALA A 404 1.20 -3.80 14.21
N THR A 405 0.31 -3.15 13.43
CA THR A 405 -0.99 -3.71 13.07
C THR A 405 -1.31 -3.49 11.60
N ALA A 406 -2.16 -4.34 11.04
CA ALA A 406 -2.77 -4.17 9.73
C ALA A 406 -4.23 -4.62 9.74
N THR A 407 -5.12 -3.89 9.06
CA THR A 407 -6.50 -4.31 8.87
C THR A 407 -6.56 -5.36 7.77
N LEU A 408 -7.06 -6.56 8.08
CA LEU A 408 -7.24 -7.66 7.12
C LEU A 408 -8.59 -7.57 6.40
N ALA A 409 -9.64 -7.21 7.14
CA ALA A 409 -10.99 -7.04 6.63
C ALA A 409 -11.74 -5.98 7.43
N HIS A 410 -12.78 -5.42 6.86
CA HIS A 410 -13.65 -4.44 7.51
C HIS A 410 -15.08 -4.57 7.02
N TRP A 411 -16.01 -4.07 7.83
CA TRP A 411 -17.44 -4.03 7.53
C TRP A 411 -18.04 -2.75 8.12
N GLU A 412 -18.82 -2.02 7.34
CA GLU A 412 -19.57 -0.86 7.81
C GLU A 412 -21.01 -1.28 8.15
N ARG A 413 -21.50 -0.89 9.33
CA ARG A 413 -22.87 -1.19 9.74
C ARG A 413 -23.86 -0.38 8.88
N PRO A 414 -24.82 -1.04 8.20
CA PRO A 414 -25.77 -0.36 7.31
C PRO A 414 -26.79 0.52 8.04
#